data_AF-A0A7L0W7R2-F1
#
_entry.id   AF-A0A7L0W7R2-F1
#
_cell.length_a   1.000
_cell.length_b   1.000
_cell.length_c   1.000
_cell.angle_alpha   90.00
_cell.angle_beta   90.00
_cell.angle_gamma   90.00
#
_symmetry.space_group_name_H-M   'P 1'
#
loop_
_entity.id
_entity.type
_entity.pdbx_description
1 polymer ?
#
loop_
_entity_poly.entity_id
_entity_poly.type
_entity_poly.pdbx_seq_one_letter_code
_entity_poly.pdbx_strand_id
1 'polypeptide(L)'
;SRAGASAVVLVLSALETWALDSYIAAVYEHNVLLSEDTEIPASPEEALMLMNKNMDILEVAIKEAARQGAHIIVTPEDGIYGWVFTRETVYPYLEDIPDPKVDWIPCADPDRFAPSPVQKRLSCLARNYSIYVVANMGDKKPCDSSDPRCPSDGHYQYNTNVVFDSEGKLVARYHKYNLFVTEKQFNYPKDPQFVTFNASFGYFGIFTCADILFHDPAVVLASRFQVDTILFPTAWVNTLPLLSAVQFHSAWAMGMGVNFLSANTRNSTLDMTGSGIYAPDGPRAYYYNTETENGRLLVAELSSRPRLSPDYPPAVNWKLYASSIKQLPPNEHYFSGAVYHDLFSFTELTEPEGNCAVCQKDLCCHLSYKMAEKQKDDIYVLGAFDGLHVVEGEYYLQICTLLKCKSTDLSTCGQPVETAQTKFDMFSLSGTFGTTYVFPEVLYSGVQLAPGEFEVLTDGRLISRAGTSKPVLSVTLFGRWYEKD
;
A
#
# COMPACT_ATOMS: atom_id res chain seq x y z
N SER A 1 4.79 41.60 65.37
CA SER A 1 5.10 40.35 64.65
C SER A 1 4.50 40.43 63.25
N ARG A 2 5.33 40.71 62.24
CA ARG A 2 4.91 40.69 60.83
C ARG A 2 4.91 39.23 60.37
N ALA A 3 3.72 38.67 60.12
CA ALA A 3 3.58 37.38 59.47
C ALA A 3 3.75 37.59 57.95
N GLY A 4 4.88 37.14 57.41
CA GLY A 4 5.10 37.09 55.96
C GLY A 4 4.37 35.88 55.38
N ALA A 5 3.40 36.13 54.49
CA ALA A 5 2.82 35.09 53.66
C ALA A 5 3.78 34.82 52.49
N SER A 6 4.35 33.61 52.46
CA SER A 6 5.17 33.13 51.35
C SER A 6 4.23 32.64 50.24
N ALA A 7 4.19 33.34 49.12
CA ALA A 7 3.47 32.89 47.92
C ALA A 7 4.32 31.84 47.20
N VAL A 8 3.91 30.58 47.27
CA VAL A 8 4.47 29.51 46.44
C VAL A 8 3.85 29.65 45.05
N VAL A 9 4.63 30.20 44.11
CA VAL A 9 4.28 30.18 42.69
C VAL A 9 4.60 28.78 42.17
N LEU A 10 3.58 27.94 42.07
CA LEU A 10 3.62 26.70 41.30
C LEU A 10 3.65 27.07 39.81
N VAL A 11 4.84 27.12 39.24
CA VAL A 11 5.01 27.13 37.77
C VAL A 11 4.67 25.73 37.30
N LEU A 12 3.41 25.53 36.90
CA LEU A 12 3.02 24.40 36.06
C LEU A 12 3.67 24.60 34.70
N SER A 13 4.85 24.02 34.52
CA SER A 13 5.41 23.79 33.19
C SER A 13 4.52 22.77 32.50
N ALA A 14 3.50 23.25 31.78
CA ALA A 14 2.88 22.48 30.73
C ALA A 14 3.99 22.17 29.72
N LEU A 15 4.48 20.93 29.73
CA LEU A 15 5.19 20.38 28.57
C LEU A 15 4.13 20.29 27.47
N GLU A 16 3.92 21.40 26.76
CA GLU A 16 3.40 21.33 25.40
C GLU A 16 4.35 20.38 24.68
N THR A 17 3.90 19.18 24.33
CA THR A 17 4.63 18.33 23.40
C THR A 17 4.52 19.03 22.05
N TRP A 18 5.60 19.68 21.62
CA TRP A 18 5.62 20.39 20.34
C TRP A 18 5.37 19.36 19.24
N ALA A 19 4.28 19.54 18.48
CA ALA A 19 4.03 18.73 17.31
C ALA A 19 5.16 18.99 16.30
N LEU A 20 5.72 17.92 15.74
CA LEU A 20 6.80 18.01 14.76
C LEU A 20 6.22 18.34 13.38
N ASP A 21 6.88 19.21 12.61
CA ASP A 21 6.47 19.54 11.24
C ASP A 21 6.83 18.44 10.23
N SER A 22 7.90 17.69 10.51
CA SER A 22 8.36 16.54 9.73
C SER A 22 8.81 15.39 10.64
N TYR A 23 8.94 14.20 10.06
CA TYR A 23 9.51 13.03 10.70
C TYR A 23 10.24 12.14 9.70
N ILE A 24 11.15 11.33 10.20
CA ILE A 24 11.87 10.33 9.42
C ILE A 24 11.11 9.01 9.51
N ALA A 25 10.66 8.51 8.36
CA ALA A 25 9.98 7.23 8.21
C ALA A 25 10.97 6.17 7.71
N ALA A 26 10.74 4.92 8.11
CA ALA A 26 11.43 3.77 7.57
C ALA A 26 10.44 2.67 7.14
N VAL A 27 10.80 1.94 6.10
CA VAL A 27 10.14 0.69 5.70
C VAL A 27 11.20 -0.36 5.41
N TYR A 28 10.92 -1.61 5.75
CA TYR A 28 11.82 -2.72 5.48
C TYR A 28 11.18 -3.75 4.57
N GLU A 29 11.78 -3.97 3.40
CA GLU A 29 11.50 -5.10 2.55
C GLU A 29 12.19 -6.34 3.12
N HIS A 30 11.42 -7.37 3.49
CA HIS A 30 11.95 -8.52 4.22
C HIS A 30 11.91 -9.81 3.40
N ASN A 31 13.05 -10.49 3.28
CA ASN A 31 13.09 -11.87 2.79
C ASN A 31 12.76 -12.81 3.95
N VAL A 32 11.49 -13.19 4.02
CA VAL A 32 10.93 -13.98 5.13
C VAL A 32 11.50 -15.39 5.13
N LEU A 33 12.00 -15.84 6.28
CA LEU A 33 12.32 -17.25 6.49
C LEU A 33 11.01 -18.02 6.66
N LEU A 34 10.72 -18.91 5.71
CA LEU A 34 9.50 -19.70 5.67
C LEU A 34 9.68 -21.03 6.43
N SER A 35 8.57 -21.55 6.98
CA SER A 35 8.50 -22.94 7.43
C SER A 35 8.46 -23.89 6.24
N GLU A 36 8.79 -25.16 6.49
CA GLU A 36 8.50 -26.22 5.51
C GLU A 36 6.98 -26.35 5.31
N ASP A 37 6.57 -26.69 4.09
CA ASP A 37 5.17 -26.99 3.77
C ASP A 37 4.81 -28.37 4.33
N THR A 38 4.01 -28.40 5.39
CA THR A 38 3.65 -29.60 6.14
C THR A 38 2.20 -29.53 6.60
N GLU A 39 1.51 -30.68 6.57
CA GLU A 39 0.16 -30.83 7.13
C GLU A 39 0.18 -30.98 8.66
N ILE A 40 1.35 -31.26 9.25
CA ILE A 40 1.50 -31.48 10.69
C ILE A 40 1.82 -30.13 11.37
N PRO A 41 1.00 -29.66 12.32
CA PRO A 41 1.27 -28.44 13.06
C PRO A 41 2.59 -28.54 13.84
N ALA A 42 3.38 -27.48 13.80
CA ALA A 42 4.59 -27.37 14.63
C ALA A 42 4.22 -27.27 16.11
N SER A 43 5.17 -27.60 17.00
CA SER A 43 5.03 -27.22 18.41
C SER A 43 5.08 -25.71 18.60
N PRO A 44 4.46 -25.14 19.66
CA PRO A 44 4.59 -23.72 19.99
C PRO A 44 6.05 -23.26 20.11
N GLU A 45 6.94 -24.11 20.60
CA GLU A 45 8.37 -23.85 20.70
C GLU A 45 9.04 -23.73 19.32
N GLU A 46 8.72 -24.63 18.38
CA GLU A 46 9.23 -24.58 17.00
C GLU A 46 8.72 -23.35 16.24
N ALA A 47 7.42 -23.05 16.37
CA ALA A 47 6.84 -21.84 15.82
C ALA A 47 7.54 -20.59 16.36
N LEU A 48 7.70 -20.49 17.68
CA LEU A 48 8.40 -19.37 18.31
C LEU A 48 9.88 -19.29 17.89
N MET A 49 10.56 -20.41 17.67
CA MET A 49 11.94 -20.42 17.15
C MET A 49 12.01 -19.81 15.74
N LEU A 50 11.10 -20.16 14.84
CA LEU A 50 11.05 -19.58 13.49
C LEU A 50 10.74 -18.08 13.56
N MET A 51 9.72 -17.69 14.33
CA MET A 51 9.35 -16.28 14.52
C MET A 51 10.51 -15.46 15.08
N ASN A 52 11.29 -16.02 16.01
CA ASN A 52 12.47 -15.36 16.54
C ASN A 52 13.58 -15.19 15.49
N LYS A 53 13.80 -16.16 14.61
CA LYS A 53 14.79 -16.01 13.51
C LYS A 53 14.42 -14.88 12.57
N ASN A 54 13.14 -14.74 12.21
CA ASN A 54 12.67 -13.60 11.43
C ASN A 54 12.83 -12.28 12.21
N MET A 55 12.43 -12.25 13.48
CA MET A 55 12.59 -11.06 14.34
C MET A 55 14.06 -10.68 14.57
N ASP A 56 15.02 -11.60 14.54
CA ASP A 56 16.45 -11.29 14.58
C ASP A 56 16.88 -10.44 13.38
N ILE A 57 16.35 -10.74 12.18
CA ILE A 57 16.61 -9.97 10.95
C ILE A 57 15.92 -8.61 11.03
N LEU A 58 14.65 -8.59 11.45
CA LEU A 58 13.89 -7.34 11.62
C LEU A 58 14.54 -6.43 12.67
N GLU A 59 15.09 -6.98 13.74
CA GLU A 59 15.79 -6.21 14.77
C GLU A 59 17.01 -5.47 14.20
N VAL A 60 17.76 -6.08 13.28
CA VAL A 60 18.88 -5.40 12.59
C VAL A 60 18.37 -4.19 11.81
N ALA A 61 17.25 -4.34 11.08
CA ALA A 61 16.65 -3.24 10.33
C ALA A 61 16.09 -2.14 11.23
N ILE A 62 15.39 -2.50 12.32
CA ILE A 62 14.83 -1.56 13.31
C ILE A 62 15.95 -0.76 13.97
N LYS A 63 17.02 -1.44 14.41
CA LYS A 63 18.19 -0.79 15.00
C LYS A 63 18.87 0.16 14.03
N GLU A 64 19.02 -0.24 12.77
CA GLU A 64 19.63 0.61 11.75
C GLU A 64 18.75 1.81 11.39
N ALA A 65 17.43 1.64 11.31
CA ALA A 65 16.49 2.74 11.12
C ALA A 65 16.56 3.75 12.28
N ALA A 66 16.54 3.27 13.52
CA ALA A 66 16.71 4.12 14.71
C ALA A 66 18.06 4.84 14.72
N ARG A 67 19.14 4.18 14.29
CA ARG A 67 20.47 4.81 14.12
C ARG A 67 20.45 5.95 13.09
N GLN A 68 19.59 5.85 12.07
CA GLN A 68 19.36 6.90 11.07
C GLN A 68 18.32 7.95 11.51
N GLY A 69 17.81 7.88 12.76
CA GLY A 69 16.87 8.85 13.31
C GLY A 69 15.41 8.61 12.91
N ALA A 70 15.07 7.43 12.41
CA ALA A 70 13.69 7.09 12.09
C ALA A 70 12.81 7.13 13.35
N HIS A 71 11.64 7.75 13.22
CA HIS A 71 10.64 7.86 14.27
C HIS A 71 9.68 6.65 14.26
N ILE A 72 9.51 6.05 13.08
CA ILE A 72 8.65 4.88 12.85
C ILE A 72 9.28 3.98 11.79
N ILE A 73 9.15 2.66 11.97
CA ILE A 73 9.50 1.65 10.98
C ILE A 73 8.31 0.71 10.74
N VAL A 74 8.02 0.44 9.47
CA VAL A 74 7.03 -0.56 9.05
C VAL A 74 7.73 -1.81 8.54
N THR A 75 7.32 -2.97 9.04
CA THR A 75 7.72 -4.29 8.54
C THR A 75 6.56 -4.97 7.79
N PRO A 76 6.83 -5.98 6.94
CA PRO A 76 5.83 -6.52 6.03
C PRO A 76 4.73 -7.36 6.71
N GLU A 77 3.64 -7.57 5.95
CA GLU A 77 2.65 -8.61 6.24
C GLU A 77 3.31 -9.98 6.24
N ASP A 78 2.90 -10.86 7.15
CA ASP A 78 3.45 -12.21 7.30
C ASP A 78 4.98 -12.23 7.53
N GLY A 79 5.59 -11.08 7.87
CA GLY A 79 7.04 -10.92 7.99
C GLY A 79 7.68 -11.70 9.14
N ILE A 80 6.87 -12.26 10.04
CA ILE A 80 7.33 -13.01 11.21
C ILE A 80 7.22 -14.53 11.00
N TYR A 81 6.23 -15.02 10.25
CA TYR A 81 5.93 -16.46 10.14
C TYR A 81 5.66 -16.97 8.72
N GLY A 82 5.49 -16.11 7.70
CA GLY A 82 5.20 -16.51 6.31
C GLY A 82 3.71 -16.73 6.01
N TRP A 83 3.38 -17.32 4.86
CA TRP A 83 1.99 -17.37 4.34
C TRP A 83 1.49 -18.76 3.95
N VAL A 84 2.23 -19.82 4.26
CA VAL A 84 1.87 -21.21 3.87
C VAL A 84 1.24 -21.92 5.08
N PHE A 85 -0.08 -21.78 5.25
CA PHE A 85 -0.77 -22.33 6.40
C PHE A 85 -2.21 -22.81 6.14
N THR A 86 -2.65 -23.75 6.98
CA THR A 86 -4.06 -24.03 7.26
C THR A 86 -4.43 -23.40 8.61
N ARG A 87 -5.70 -23.52 9.03
CA ARG A 87 -6.11 -23.06 10.36
C ARG A 87 -5.33 -23.76 11.48
N GLU A 88 -5.12 -25.06 11.34
CA GLU A 88 -4.43 -25.90 12.31
C GLU A 88 -2.93 -25.60 12.35
N THR A 89 -2.30 -25.44 11.19
CA THR A 89 -0.84 -25.24 11.12
C THR A 89 -0.40 -23.83 11.49
N VAL A 90 -1.27 -22.81 11.34
CA VAL A 90 -0.97 -21.45 11.82
C VAL A 90 -1.16 -21.30 13.34
N TYR A 91 -2.02 -22.11 13.96
CA TYR A 91 -2.41 -21.95 15.37
C TYR A 91 -1.23 -21.81 16.38
N PRO A 92 -0.12 -22.57 16.25
CA PRO A 92 1.05 -22.43 17.12
C PRO A 92 1.76 -21.08 17.04
N TYR A 93 1.54 -20.31 15.96
CA TYR A 93 2.12 -18.99 15.71
C TYR A 93 1.28 -17.84 16.28
N LEU A 94 0.07 -18.12 16.77
CA LEU A 94 -0.89 -17.10 17.20
C LEU A 94 -0.78 -16.77 18.70
N GLU A 95 -0.92 -15.51 19.04
CA GLU A 95 -1.06 -15.02 20.43
C GLU A 95 -2.43 -14.37 20.64
N ASP A 96 -2.91 -14.29 21.87
CA ASP A 96 -4.09 -13.46 22.18
C ASP A 96 -3.63 -12.01 22.38
N ILE A 97 -3.90 -11.16 21.38
CA ILE A 97 -3.49 -9.75 21.37
C ILE A 97 -4.62 -8.90 21.97
N PRO A 98 -4.44 -8.18 23.09
CA PRO A 98 -5.51 -7.41 23.71
C PRO A 98 -5.91 -6.16 22.88
N ASP A 99 -7.05 -5.56 23.21
CA ASP A 99 -7.39 -4.22 22.70
C ASP A 99 -6.42 -3.18 23.30
N PRO A 100 -5.80 -2.27 22.51
CA PRO A 100 -4.87 -1.26 23.02
C PRO A 100 -5.38 -0.41 24.19
N LYS A 101 -6.71 -0.31 24.39
CA LYS A 101 -7.33 0.37 25.55
C LYS A 101 -6.95 -0.21 26.90
N VAL A 102 -6.42 -1.44 26.95
CA VAL A 102 -5.90 -2.02 28.21
C VAL A 102 -4.67 -1.28 28.73
N ASP A 103 -4.05 -0.39 27.93
CA ASP A 103 -2.90 0.42 28.31
C ASP A 103 -1.74 -0.44 28.82
N TRP A 104 -1.08 -1.14 27.90
CA TRP A 104 -0.09 -2.16 28.23
C TRP A 104 1.22 -1.97 27.47
N ILE A 105 2.31 -2.10 28.20
CA ILE A 105 3.68 -2.15 27.70
C ILE A 105 4.19 -3.58 27.96
N PRO A 106 4.11 -4.50 26.98
CA PRO A 106 4.55 -5.89 27.15
C PRO A 106 6.00 -6.02 27.65
N CYS A 107 6.88 -5.11 27.26
CA CYS A 107 8.27 -5.12 27.72
C CYS A 107 8.43 -4.79 29.21
N ALA A 108 7.52 -3.99 29.78
CA ALA A 108 7.57 -3.56 31.18
C ALA A 108 6.80 -4.51 32.12
N ASP A 109 5.69 -5.07 31.62
CA ASP A 109 4.78 -5.92 32.40
C ASP A 109 4.38 -7.19 31.60
N PRO A 110 5.35 -8.09 31.32
CA PRO A 110 5.15 -9.21 30.40
C PRO A 110 4.18 -10.28 30.92
N ASP A 111 3.93 -10.33 32.23
CA ASP A 111 3.14 -11.38 32.88
C ASP A 111 1.67 -10.96 33.11
N ARG A 112 1.26 -9.78 32.61
CA ARG A 112 -0.09 -9.24 32.77
C ARG A 112 -1.17 -10.09 32.10
N PHE A 113 -0.84 -10.66 30.96
CA PHE A 113 -1.74 -11.50 30.14
C PHE A 113 -1.14 -12.90 29.96
N ALA A 114 -1.83 -13.75 29.21
CA ALA A 114 -1.30 -15.06 28.82
C ALA A 114 0.06 -14.91 28.11
N PRO A 115 0.91 -15.96 28.10
CA PRO A 115 2.23 -15.89 27.48
C PRO A 115 2.20 -15.30 26.06
N SER A 116 2.89 -14.17 25.90
CA SER A 116 2.89 -13.37 24.67
C SER A 116 4.33 -12.98 24.26
N PRO A 117 5.23 -13.96 24.02
CA PRO A 117 6.64 -13.70 23.76
C PRO A 117 6.91 -12.83 22.52
N VAL A 118 6.09 -12.91 21.47
CA VAL A 118 6.21 -12.09 20.25
C VAL A 118 5.84 -10.64 20.55
N GLN A 119 4.69 -10.40 21.18
CA GLN A 119 4.30 -9.03 21.61
C GLN A 119 5.32 -8.42 22.56
N LYS A 120 5.85 -9.21 23.51
CA LYS A 120 6.93 -8.79 24.42
C LYS A 120 8.17 -8.36 23.65
N ARG A 121 8.62 -9.16 22.69
CA ARG A 121 9.82 -8.88 21.91
C ARG A 121 9.65 -7.61 21.08
N LEU A 122 8.54 -7.47 20.35
CA LEU A 122 8.25 -6.27 19.55
C LEU A 122 8.17 -5.00 20.41
N SER A 123 7.48 -5.07 21.55
CA SER A 123 7.43 -3.98 22.54
C SER A 123 8.83 -3.59 23.04
N CYS A 124 9.69 -4.57 23.33
CA CYS A 124 11.07 -4.28 23.75
C CYS A 124 11.93 -3.70 22.62
N LEU A 125 11.76 -4.14 21.38
CA LEU A 125 12.47 -3.55 20.23
C LEU A 125 12.11 -2.06 20.08
N ALA A 126 10.81 -1.74 20.13
CA ALA A 126 10.33 -0.37 20.06
C ALA A 126 10.89 0.49 21.19
N ARG A 127 10.81 0.01 22.43
CA ARG A 127 11.33 0.70 23.63
C ARG A 127 12.85 0.89 23.61
N ASN A 128 13.60 -0.16 23.33
CA ASN A 128 15.07 -0.17 23.39
C ASN A 128 15.69 0.75 22.35
N TYR A 129 15.06 0.87 21.18
CA TYR A 129 15.52 1.72 20.08
C TYR A 129 14.73 3.04 19.98
N SER A 130 13.80 3.29 20.91
CA SER A 130 12.99 4.52 21.00
C SER A 130 12.33 4.90 19.67
N ILE A 131 11.73 3.92 19.00
CA ILE A 131 11.14 4.01 17.67
C ILE A 131 9.77 3.34 17.67
N TYR A 132 8.80 3.89 16.93
CA TYR A 132 7.54 3.19 16.69
C TYR A 132 7.79 1.98 15.79
N VAL A 133 7.32 0.80 16.20
CA VAL A 133 7.45 -0.44 15.43
C VAL A 133 6.07 -0.90 14.99
N VAL A 134 5.88 -0.98 13.68
CA VAL A 134 4.69 -1.57 13.05
C VAL A 134 5.08 -2.94 12.55
N ALA A 135 4.33 -3.96 12.96
CA ALA A 135 4.54 -5.33 12.52
C ALA A 135 3.21 -6.03 12.26
N ASN A 136 3.26 -7.10 11.48
CA ASN A 136 2.15 -8.01 11.27
C ASN A 136 2.41 -9.34 11.99
N MET A 137 1.42 -9.81 12.73
CA MET A 137 1.44 -11.09 13.43
C MET A 137 0.04 -11.73 13.47
N GLY A 138 -0.08 -12.93 14.03
CA GLY A 138 -1.34 -13.66 14.12
C GLY A 138 -2.01 -13.48 15.47
N ASP A 139 -3.30 -13.14 15.47
CA ASP A 139 -4.13 -13.05 16.67
C ASP A 139 -5.05 -14.28 16.78
N LYS A 140 -5.24 -14.79 17.99
CA LYS A 140 -6.29 -15.77 18.30
C LYS A 140 -7.24 -15.23 19.35
N LYS A 141 -8.53 -15.53 19.19
CA LYS A 141 -9.60 -15.16 20.13
C LYS A 141 -10.44 -16.39 20.45
N PRO A 142 -10.30 -16.99 21.65
CA PRO A 142 -11.17 -18.07 22.08
C PRO A 142 -12.63 -17.62 22.06
N CYS A 143 -13.52 -18.50 21.64
CA CYS A 143 -14.96 -18.30 21.68
C CYS A 143 -15.64 -19.60 22.11
N ASP A 144 -16.93 -19.51 22.46
CA ASP A 144 -17.72 -20.67 22.85
C ASP A 144 -19.04 -20.70 22.08
N SER A 145 -19.86 -21.73 22.34
CA SER A 145 -21.13 -21.94 21.66
C SER A 145 -22.19 -20.86 21.94
N SER A 146 -21.93 -19.91 22.85
CA SER A 146 -22.79 -18.74 23.03
C SER A 146 -22.61 -17.68 21.94
N ASP A 147 -21.45 -17.64 21.26
CA ASP A 147 -21.26 -16.87 20.04
C ASP A 147 -21.71 -17.70 18.83
N PRO A 148 -22.83 -17.34 18.17
CA PRO A 148 -23.36 -18.10 17.04
C PRO A 148 -22.43 -18.12 15.81
N ARG A 149 -21.38 -17.30 15.80
CA ARG A 149 -20.38 -17.23 14.72
C ARG A 149 -19.05 -17.84 15.12
N CYS A 150 -18.94 -18.42 16.31
CA CYS A 150 -17.71 -19.08 16.74
C CYS A 150 -17.39 -20.21 15.76
N PRO A 151 -16.18 -20.23 15.17
CA PRO A 151 -15.74 -21.35 14.34
C PRO A 151 -15.82 -22.68 15.09
N SER A 152 -15.99 -23.78 14.37
CA SER A 152 -16.20 -25.11 14.96
C SER A 152 -15.02 -25.62 15.78
N ASP A 153 -13.83 -25.07 15.57
CA ASP A 153 -12.60 -25.34 16.32
C ASP A 153 -12.45 -24.48 17.58
N GLY A 154 -13.41 -23.59 17.88
CA GLY A 154 -13.54 -22.90 19.17
C GLY A 154 -12.79 -21.58 19.30
N HIS A 155 -12.27 -21.03 18.20
CA HIS A 155 -11.55 -19.76 18.22
C HIS A 155 -11.56 -19.04 16.87
N TYR A 156 -11.47 -17.73 16.92
CA TYR A 156 -11.13 -16.91 15.76
C TYR A 156 -9.62 -16.80 15.58
N GLN A 157 -9.17 -16.66 14.33
CA GLN A 157 -7.77 -16.43 13.94
C GLN A 157 -7.74 -15.24 13.00
N TYR A 158 -6.88 -14.25 13.25
CA TYR A 158 -6.83 -13.03 12.43
C TYR A 158 -5.40 -12.70 11.99
N ASN A 159 -5.26 -12.32 10.71
CA ASN A 159 -4.10 -11.57 10.22
C ASN A 159 -4.14 -10.19 10.88
N THR A 160 -3.09 -9.84 11.63
CA THR A 160 -3.16 -8.73 12.59
C THR A 160 -1.95 -7.81 12.54
N ASN A 161 -2.17 -6.55 12.18
CA ASN A 161 -1.17 -5.52 12.40
C ASN A 161 -1.19 -5.07 13.86
N VAL A 162 -0.01 -4.87 14.43
CA VAL A 162 0.20 -4.27 15.75
C VAL A 162 1.17 -3.09 15.64
N VAL A 163 0.95 -2.06 16.46
CA VAL A 163 1.85 -0.92 16.57
C VAL A 163 2.27 -0.74 18.02
N PHE A 164 3.59 -0.72 18.24
CA PHE A 164 4.19 -0.34 19.51
C PHE A 164 4.79 1.06 19.39
N ASP A 165 4.50 1.94 20.33
CA ASP A 165 5.13 3.25 20.38
C ASP A 165 6.60 3.18 20.85
N SER A 166 7.29 4.32 20.85
CA SER A 166 8.69 4.44 21.27
C SER A 166 8.96 4.07 22.73
N GLU A 167 7.93 3.94 23.58
CA GLU A 167 8.04 3.46 24.96
C GLU A 167 7.75 1.95 25.08
N GLY A 168 7.33 1.33 23.97
CA GLY A 168 6.96 -0.07 23.86
C GLY A 168 5.48 -0.33 24.18
N LYS A 169 4.63 0.69 24.28
CA LYS A 169 3.20 0.52 24.54
C LYS A 169 2.48 0.06 23.28
N LEU A 170 1.57 -0.92 23.41
CA LEU A 170 0.66 -1.29 22.33
C LEU A 170 -0.35 -0.15 22.09
N VAL A 171 -0.26 0.51 20.94
CA VAL A 171 -1.12 1.68 20.61
C VAL A 171 -2.13 1.39 19.51
N ALA A 172 -1.92 0.35 18.70
CA ALA A 172 -2.89 -0.09 17.69
C ALA A 172 -2.88 -1.61 17.50
N ARG A 173 -4.05 -2.16 17.20
CA ARG A 173 -4.27 -3.54 16.74
C ARG A 173 -5.33 -3.49 15.65
N TYR A 174 -5.00 -4.00 14.46
CA TYR A 174 -5.91 -4.04 13.31
C TYR A 174 -5.99 -5.46 12.77
N HIS A 175 -7.20 -6.00 12.65
CA HIS A 175 -7.46 -7.27 11.98
C HIS A 175 -7.77 -7.02 10.50
N LYS A 176 -7.01 -7.63 9.59
CA LYS A 176 -7.21 -7.51 8.14
C LYS A 176 -8.65 -7.84 7.77
N TYR A 177 -9.29 -6.93 7.04
CA TYR A 177 -10.70 -7.06 6.70
C TYR A 177 -10.90 -7.76 5.36
N ASN A 178 -10.14 -7.39 4.33
CA ASN A 178 -10.25 -7.98 3.01
C ASN A 178 -9.17 -9.05 2.83
N LEU A 179 -9.49 -10.30 3.20
CA LEU A 179 -8.57 -11.43 3.00
C LEU A 179 -8.45 -11.76 1.50
N PHE A 180 -7.23 -12.06 1.07
CA PHE A 180 -6.98 -12.58 -0.26
C PHE A 180 -7.45 -14.03 -0.37
N VAL A 181 -7.77 -14.49 -1.58
CA VAL A 181 -8.42 -15.80 -1.81
C VAL A 181 -7.62 -17.01 -1.29
N THR A 182 -6.33 -16.84 -1.07
CA THR A 182 -5.43 -17.88 -0.54
C THR A 182 -5.39 -17.94 1.00
N GLU A 183 -5.88 -16.91 1.71
CA GLU A 183 -5.78 -16.77 3.18
C GLU A 183 -6.86 -17.57 3.94
N LYS A 184 -6.88 -18.89 3.74
CA LYS A 184 -7.87 -19.80 4.34
C LYS A 184 -7.67 -20.02 5.85
N GLN A 185 -6.49 -19.70 6.35
CA GLN A 185 -6.12 -19.84 7.76
C GLN A 185 -6.75 -18.76 8.66
N PHE A 186 -7.26 -17.65 8.10
CA PHE A 186 -7.79 -16.52 8.86
C PHE A 186 -9.30 -16.38 8.73
N ASN A 187 -9.91 -15.74 9.73
CA ASN A 187 -11.31 -15.36 9.74
C ASN A 187 -11.45 -13.89 9.34
N TYR A 188 -12.58 -13.56 8.71
CA TYR A 188 -13.00 -12.17 8.54
C TYR A 188 -13.44 -11.59 9.89
N PRO A 189 -13.04 -10.36 10.24
CA PRO A 189 -13.64 -9.61 11.34
C PRO A 189 -15.16 -9.46 11.13
N LYS A 190 -15.91 -9.28 12.23
CA LYS A 190 -17.37 -9.06 12.15
C LYS A 190 -17.72 -7.82 11.32
N ASP A 191 -17.05 -6.72 11.67
CA ASP A 191 -17.27 -5.39 11.15
C ASP A 191 -15.90 -4.82 10.76
N PRO A 192 -15.82 -3.97 9.72
CA PRO A 192 -14.56 -3.32 9.37
C PRO A 192 -14.06 -2.46 10.53
N GLN A 193 -12.75 -2.53 10.79
CA GLN A 193 -12.10 -1.77 11.86
C GLN A 193 -11.39 -0.55 11.28
N PHE A 194 -11.75 0.65 11.76
CA PHE A 194 -11.08 1.90 11.39
C PHE A 194 -10.03 2.26 12.44
N VAL A 195 -8.88 1.59 12.39
CA VAL A 195 -7.84 1.71 13.42
C VAL A 195 -6.94 2.90 13.13
N THR A 196 -6.80 3.78 14.13
CA THR A 196 -5.99 4.99 14.06
C THR A 196 -5.27 5.25 15.38
N PHE A 197 -4.19 6.01 15.34
CA PHE A 197 -3.54 6.55 16.54
C PHE A 197 -2.87 7.89 16.24
N ASN A 198 -2.68 8.70 17.29
CA ASN A 198 -1.96 9.97 17.20
C ASN A 198 -0.52 9.78 17.67
N ALA A 199 0.41 10.46 17.01
CA ALA A 199 1.77 10.67 17.46
C ALA A 199 2.11 12.17 17.41
N SER A 200 3.24 12.58 18.01
CA SER A 200 3.72 13.96 17.93
C SER A 200 4.02 14.41 16.49
N PHE A 201 4.15 13.46 15.56
CA PHE A 201 4.48 13.67 14.15
C PHE A 201 3.36 13.24 13.18
N GLY A 202 2.10 13.26 13.62
CA GLY A 202 0.95 13.11 12.72
C GLY A 202 -0.13 12.17 13.22
N TYR A 203 -1.21 12.07 12.44
CA TYR A 203 -2.32 11.16 12.66
C TYR A 203 -2.25 9.97 11.70
N PHE A 204 -2.20 8.76 12.25
CA PHE A 204 -1.91 7.55 11.49
C PHE A 204 -3.14 6.66 11.35
N GLY A 205 -3.32 6.11 10.16
CA GLY A 205 -4.21 4.98 9.88
C GLY A 205 -3.40 3.74 9.50
N ILE A 206 -4.02 2.56 9.61
CA ILE A 206 -3.37 1.29 9.30
C ILE A 206 -4.35 0.32 8.64
N PHE A 207 -3.87 -0.36 7.59
CA PHE A 207 -4.56 -1.47 6.93
C PHE A 207 -3.54 -2.38 6.22
N THR A 208 -3.96 -3.50 5.64
CA THR A 208 -3.04 -4.54 5.17
C THR A 208 -3.32 -4.97 3.74
N CYS A 209 -2.29 -4.94 2.88
CA CYS A 209 -2.28 -5.58 1.56
C CYS A 209 -3.56 -5.35 0.73
N ALA A 210 -4.31 -6.40 0.40
CA ALA A 210 -5.53 -6.36 -0.41
C ALA A 210 -6.57 -5.32 0.04
N ASP A 211 -6.58 -4.89 1.31
CA ASP A 211 -7.43 -3.79 1.80
C ASP A 211 -7.34 -2.52 0.94
N ILE A 212 -6.19 -2.25 0.30
CA ILE A 212 -5.98 -1.08 -0.56
C ILE A 212 -6.95 -1.01 -1.76
N LEU A 213 -7.46 -2.16 -2.21
CA LEU A 213 -8.37 -2.26 -3.36
C LEU A 213 -9.84 -1.99 -2.98
N PHE A 214 -10.17 -1.92 -1.70
CA PHE A 214 -11.54 -1.84 -1.20
C PHE A 214 -11.83 -0.53 -0.47
N HIS A 215 -13.12 -0.22 -0.30
CA HIS A 215 -13.55 0.99 0.38
C HIS A 215 -13.21 0.96 1.87
N ASP A 216 -13.58 -0.13 2.54
CA ASP A 216 -13.37 -0.29 3.98
C ASP A 216 -12.15 -1.20 4.24
N PRO A 217 -11.20 -0.79 5.09
CA PRO A 217 -11.13 0.50 5.79
C PRO A 217 -10.42 1.62 5.01
N ALA A 218 -9.76 1.32 3.89
CA ALA A 218 -8.74 2.16 3.27
C ALA A 218 -9.24 3.56 2.89
N VAL A 219 -10.35 3.65 2.15
CA VAL A 219 -10.94 4.94 1.71
C VAL A 219 -11.47 5.74 2.89
N VAL A 220 -12.11 5.05 3.85
CA VAL A 220 -12.66 5.69 5.05
C VAL A 220 -11.56 6.34 5.89
N LEU A 221 -10.44 5.64 6.10
CA LEU A 221 -9.29 6.18 6.84
C LEU A 221 -8.75 7.44 6.18
N ALA A 222 -8.52 7.42 4.86
CA ALA A 222 -7.95 8.56 4.14
C ALA A 222 -8.93 9.73 3.96
N SER A 223 -10.21 9.48 3.68
CA SER A 223 -11.17 10.52 3.30
C SER A 223 -11.99 11.05 4.48
N ARG A 224 -12.47 10.14 5.35
CA ARG A 224 -13.36 10.49 6.46
C ARG A 224 -12.60 10.77 7.75
N PHE A 225 -11.64 9.92 8.10
CA PHE A 225 -10.77 10.16 9.26
C PHE A 225 -9.66 11.17 8.95
N GLN A 226 -9.36 11.38 7.67
CA GLN A 226 -8.35 12.34 7.21
C GLN A 226 -6.99 12.13 7.88
N VAL A 227 -6.58 10.87 8.01
CA VAL A 227 -5.24 10.55 8.49
C VAL A 227 -4.19 11.23 7.60
N ASP A 228 -3.07 11.61 8.22
CA ASP A 228 -1.92 12.21 7.56
C ASP A 228 -1.10 11.13 6.83
N THR A 229 -1.00 9.96 7.47
CA THR A 229 -0.16 8.86 7.02
C THR A 229 -0.85 7.50 7.16
N ILE A 230 -0.71 6.64 6.15
CA ILE A 230 -1.08 5.23 6.18
C ILE A 230 0.16 4.35 6.40
N LEU A 231 0.01 3.40 7.32
CA LEU A 231 0.96 2.31 7.57
C LEU A 231 0.46 1.07 6.84
N PHE A 232 1.29 0.48 5.98
CA PHE A 232 0.88 -0.58 5.07
C PHE A 232 1.88 -1.74 5.03
N PRO A 233 1.77 -2.68 5.99
CA PRO A 233 2.34 -4.01 5.85
C PRO A 233 1.67 -4.75 4.69
N THR A 234 2.46 -5.38 3.81
CA THR A 234 1.92 -6.12 2.67
C THR A 234 2.80 -7.29 2.26
N ALA A 235 2.19 -8.34 1.69
CA ALA A 235 2.86 -9.44 1.00
C ALA A 235 2.31 -9.51 -0.43
N TRP A 236 2.64 -8.49 -1.23
CA TRP A 236 2.03 -8.23 -2.53
C TRP A 236 2.76 -8.94 -3.67
N VAL A 237 2.00 -9.68 -4.48
CA VAL A 237 2.45 -10.30 -5.74
C VAL A 237 2.26 -9.29 -6.88
N ASN A 238 3.35 -8.94 -7.56
CA ASN A 238 3.27 -7.99 -8.68
C ASN A 238 2.46 -8.57 -9.84
N THR A 239 1.52 -7.78 -10.35
CA THR A 239 0.70 -8.15 -11.52
C THR A 239 0.71 -7.01 -12.54
N LEU A 240 1.68 -7.02 -13.44
CA LEU A 240 1.78 -6.04 -14.52
C LEU A 240 0.62 -6.20 -15.54
N PRO A 241 0.17 -5.11 -16.17
CA PRO A 241 0.77 -3.76 -16.18
C PRO A 241 0.15 -2.76 -15.18
N LEU A 242 -0.75 -3.20 -14.29
CA LEU A 242 -1.57 -2.29 -13.48
C LEU A 242 -1.35 -2.42 -11.97
N LEU A 243 -0.86 -3.55 -11.48
CA LEU A 243 -0.85 -3.91 -10.07
C LEU A 243 0.54 -4.36 -9.62
N SER A 244 1.59 -3.69 -10.10
CA SER A 244 2.88 -3.76 -9.40
C SER A 244 2.81 -2.97 -8.09
N ALA A 245 3.42 -3.48 -7.02
CA ALA A 245 3.35 -2.88 -5.69
C ALA A 245 3.82 -1.40 -5.70
N VAL A 246 5.01 -1.11 -6.23
CA VAL A 246 5.51 0.28 -6.26
C VAL A 246 4.63 1.20 -7.09
N GLN A 247 4.04 0.67 -8.17
CA GLN A 247 3.15 1.39 -9.06
C GLN A 247 1.84 1.77 -8.34
N PHE A 248 1.07 0.76 -7.94
CA PHE A 248 -0.28 0.96 -7.43
C PHE A 248 -0.26 1.64 -6.06
N HIS A 249 0.66 1.28 -5.16
CA HIS A 249 0.69 1.85 -3.82
C HIS A 249 1.06 3.35 -3.85
N SER A 250 1.98 3.75 -4.74
CA SER A 250 2.34 5.17 -4.88
C SER A 250 1.23 5.98 -5.56
N ALA A 251 0.55 5.39 -6.56
CA ALA A 251 -0.62 5.99 -7.20
C ALA A 251 -1.78 6.19 -6.22
N TRP A 252 -2.03 5.21 -5.35
CA TRP A 252 -3.06 5.30 -4.31
C TRP A 252 -2.75 6.42 -3.32
N ALA A 253 -1.50 6.53 -2.86
CA ALA A 253 -1.06 7.62 -1.98
C ALA A 253 -1.27 9.01 -2.60
N MET A 254 -0.97 9.16 -3.89
CA MET A 254 -1.20 10.39 -4.65
C MET A 254 -2.69 10.69 -4.81
N GLY A 255 -3.48 9.71 -5.26
CA GLY A 255 -4.92 9.88 -5.50
C GLY A 255 -5.72 10.17 -4.21
N MET A 256 -5.31 9.59 -3.08
CA MET A 256 -5.93 9.82 -1.77
C MET A 256 -5.33 11.01 -1.00
N GLY A 257 -4.22 11.56 -1.47
CA GLY A 257 -3.56 12.71 -0.88
C GLY A 257 -3.07 12.46 0.55
N VAL A 258 -2.41 11.32 0.79
CA VAL A 258 -1.83 10.94 2.09
C VAL A 258 -0.37 10.50 1.95
N ASN A 259 0.40 10.58 3.05
CA ASN A 259 1.65 9.84 3.12
C ASN A 259 1.35 8.33 3.23
N PHE A 260 2.25 7.48 2.73
CA PHE A 260 2.04 6.04 2.68
C PHE A 260 3.35 5.27 2.85
N LEU A 261 3.41 4.39 3.86
CA LEU A 261 4.59 3.60 4.21
C LEU A 261 4.32 2.13 3.87
N SER A 262 4.77 1.71 2.69
CA SER A 262 4.57 0.37 2.14
C SER A 262 5.78 -0.52 2.43
N ALA A 263 5.62 -1.51 3.31
CA ALA A 263 6.65 -2.52 3.57
C ALA A 263 6.20 -3.87 2.99
N ASN A 264 6.89 -4.32 1.95
CA ASN A 264 6.55 -5.54 1.24
C ASN A 264 7.47 -6.71 1.62
N THR A 265 6.99 -7.92 1.43
CA THR A 265 7.80 -9.12 1.46
C THR A 265 8.68 -9.21 0.21
N ARG A 266 9.86 -9.82 0.36
CA ARG A 266 10.74 -10.23 -0.74
C ARG A 266 10.65 -11.74 -0.95
N ASN A 267 10.24 -12.13 -2.15
CA ASN A 267 10.29 -13.51 -2.64
C ASN A 267 10.34 -13.49 -4.18
N SER A 268 11.45 -13.93 -4.79
CA SER A 268 11.56 -13.93 -6.25
C SER A 268 10.63 -14.92 -6.95
N THR A 269 10.28 -16.03 -6.29
CA THR A 269 9.47 -17.10 -6.91
C THR A 269 8.02 -16.67 -7.10
N LEU A 270 7.50 -15.87 -6.17
CA LEU A 270 6.13 -15.35 -6.19
C LEU A 270 6.03 -13.92 -6.72
N ASP A 271 7.11 -13.38 -7.29
CA ASP A 271 7.18 -11.98 -7.74
C ASP A 271 6.76 -10.96 -6.66
N MET A 272 7.21 -11.21 -5.42
CA MET A 272 7.05 -10.30 -4.29
C MET A 272 8.32 -9.45 -4.14
N THR A 273 8.19 -8.18 -4.49
CA THR A 273 9.15 -7.10 -4.24
C THR A 273 8.43 -5.80 -4.53
N GLY A 274 8.79 -4.71 -3.85
CA GLY A 274 8.17 -3.42 -4.09
C GLY A 274 7.77 -2.75 -2.80
N SER A 275 8.75 -2.13 -2.15
CA SER A 275 8.55 -1.36 -0.92
C SER A 275 8.83 0.12 -1.18
N GLY A 276 8.24 1.00 -0.38
CA GLY A 276 8.46 2.42 -0.56
C GLY A 276 7.80 3.33 0.46
N ILE A 277 8.23 4.59 0.40
CA ILE A 277 7.77 5.71 1.21
C ILE A 277 7.24 6.76 0.23
N TYR A 278 5.94 6.99 0.25
CA TYR A 278 5.23 7.83 -0.70
C TYR A 278 4.60 9.03 -0.01
N ALA A 279 4.61 10.18 -0.68
CA ALA A 279 3.93 11.40 -0.28
C ALA A 279 2.87 11.77 -1.33
N PRO A 280 1.93 12.69 -1.03
CA PRO A 280 0.88 13.08 -1.98
C PRO A 280 1.39 13.61 -3.32
N ASP A 281 2.55 14.24 -3.33
CA ASP A 281 3.21 14.81 -4.51
C ASP A 281 4.15 13.83 -5.24
N GLY A 282 4.35 12.62 -4.69
CA GLY A 282 5.13 11.56 -5.32
C GLY A 282 6.00 10.74 -4.35
N PRO A 283 6.72 9.73 -4.88
CA PRO A 283 7.54 8.84 -4.06
C PRO A 283 8.80 9.55 -3.54
N ARG A 284 9.12 9.33 -2.25
CA ARG A 284 10.37 9.81 -1.61
C ARG A 284 11.49 8.78 -1.67
N ALA A 285 11.14 7.52 -1.49
CA ALA A 285 12.03 6.38 -1.68
C ALA A 285 11.21 5.17 -2.12
N TYR A 286 11.76 4.34 -3.00
CA TYR A 286 11.17 3.05 -3.35
C TYR A 286 12.27 2.06 -3.72
N TYR A 287 11.93 0.79 -3.68
CA TYR A 287 12.81 -0.30 -4.08
C TYR A 287 12.00 -1.35 -4.82
N TYR A 288 12.54 -1.79 -5.94
CA TYR A 288 12.03 -2.90 -6.73
C TYR A 288 13.24 -3.68 -7.23
N ASN A 289 13.30 -4.99 -6.95
CA ASN A 289 14.40 -5.82 -7.42
C ASN A 289 13.95 -7.27 -7.58
N THR A 290 13.98 -7.77 -8.82
CA THR A 290 13.68 -9.17 -9.13
C THR A 290 14.93 -10.06 -9.12
N GLU A 291 16.13 -9.49 -9.17
CA GLU A 291 17.40 -10.21 -9.37
C GLU A 291 18.01 -10.78 -8.09
N THR A 292 17.84 -10.11 -6.94
CA THR A 292 18.49 -10.52 -5.67
C THR A 292 17.48 -10.76 -4.55
N GLU A 293 17.79 -11.66 -3.63
CA GLU A 293 16.93 -12.04 -2.50
C GLU A 293 17.23 -11.27 -1.21
N ASN A 294 17.95 -10.15 -1.31
CA ASN A 294 18.33 -9.37 -0.14
C ASN A 294 17.16 -8.50 0.34
N GLY A 295 16.94 -8.47 1.66
CA GLY A 295 16.08 -7.46 2.27
C GLY A 295 16.62 -6.05 2.08
N ARG A 296 15.75 -5.04 2.16
CA ARG A 296 16.10 -3.64 1.91
C ARG A 296 15.44 -2.71 2.92
N LEU A 297 16.26 -1.96 3.66
CA LEU A 297 15.80 -0.83 4.44
C LEU A 297 15.75 0.43 3.58
N LEU A 298 14.62 1.14 3.63
CA LEU A 298 14.44 2.48 3.06
C LEU A 298 14.14 3.45 4.19
N VAL A 299 14.74 4.64 4.12
CA VAL A 299 14.55 5.71 5.11
C VAL A 299 14.37 7.01 4.35
N ALA A 300 13.35 7.80 4.70
CA ALA A 300 13.09 9.10 4.09
C ALA A 300 12.34 10.02 5.06
N GLU A 301 12.51 11.33 4.87
CA GLU A 301 11.76 12.35 5.60
C GLU A 301 10.39 12.59 4.94
N LEU A 302 9.37 12.82 5.77
CA LEU A 302 8.02 13.17 5.37
C LEU A 302 7.51 14.35 6.20
N SER A 303 6.58 15.12 5.63
CA SER A 303 5.81 16.08 6.43
C SER A 303 4.84 15.34 7.33
N SER A 304 4.78 15.73 8.60
CA SER A 304 3.85 15.17 9.60
C SER A 304 2.39 15.41 9.25
N ARG A 305 2.09 16.49 8.52
CA ARG A 305 0.74 16.94 8.16
C ARG A 305 0.73 17.45 6.72
N PRO A 306 0.82 16.55 5.72
CA PRO A 306 1.02 16.95 4.34
C PRO A 306 -0.11 17.84 3.80
N ARG A 307 -1.35 17.72 4.32
CA ARG A 307 -2.49 18.59 3.96
C ARG A 307 -2.32 20.07 4.32
N LEU A 308 -1.43 20.36 5.26
CA LEU A 308 -1.09 21.73 5.66
C LEU A 308 0.10 22.28 4.87
N SER A 309 0.77 21.44 4.06
CA SER A 309 1.89 21.86 3.23
C SER A 309 1.41 22.76 2.09
N PRO A 310 2.15 23.83 1.74
CA PRO A 310 1.89 24.63 0.54
C PRO A 310 1.91 23.80 -0.75
N ASP A 311 2.67 22.70 -0.75
CA ASP A 311 2.83 21.80 -1.90
C ASP A 311 1.76 20.69 -1.94
N TYR A 312 0.73 20.76 -1.09
CA TYR A 312 -0.35 19.78 -1.10
C TYR A 312 -1.14 19.83 -2.43
N PRO A 313 -1.33 18.70 -3.11
CA PRO A 313 -2.05 18.68 -4.38
C PRO A 313 -3.48 19.22 -4.24
N PRO A 314 -3.94 20.07 -5.18
CA PRO A 314 -5.32 20.54 -5.19
C PRO A 314 -6.29 19.41 -5.50
N ALA A 315 -7.55 19.56 -5.07
CA ALA A 315 -8.60 18.60 -5.41
C ALA A 315 -8.80 18.49 -6.93
N VAL A 316 -8.92 17.26 -7.42
CA VAL A 316 -9.02 16.94 -8.85
C VAL A 316 -10.46 16.59 -9.22
N ASN A 317 -10.95 17.18 -10.30
CA ASN A 317 -12.19 16.74 -10.95
C ASN A 317 -11.85 15.88 -12.16
N TRP A 318 -11.79 14.56 -11.95
CA TRP A 318 -11.27 13.59 -12.91
C TRP A 318 -11.97 13.56 -14.28
N LYS A 319 -13.22 14.03 -14.37
CA LYS A 319 -13.99 14.06 -15.62
C LYS A 319 -14.06 15.43 -16.29
N LEU A 320 -13.55 16.49 -15.66
CA LEU A 320 -13.81 17.88 -16.10
C LEU A 320 -13.30 18.14 -17.52
N TYR A 321 -12.03 17.86 -17.77
CA TYR A 321 -11.43 18.05 -19.10
C TYR A 321 -12.07 17.10 -20.12
N ALA A 322 -12.13 15.81 -19.81
CA ALA A 322 -12.62 14.76 -20.71
C ALA A 322 -14.07 14.99 -21.16
N SER A 323 -14.93 15.54 -20.28
CA SER A 323 -16.32 15.85 -20.62
C SER A 323 -16.49 17.12 -21.46
N SER A 324 -15.47 17.99 -21.51
CA SER A 324 -15.52 19.29 -22.17
C SER A 324 -15.04 19.28 -23.62
N ILE A 325 -14.18 18.30 -23.97
CA ILE A 325 -13.61 18.20 -25.30
C ILE A 325 -14.62 17.59 -26.29
N LYS A 326 -14.59 18.07 -27.53
CA LYS A 326 -15.38 17.46 -28.61
C LYS A 326 -14.94 16.00 -28.75
N GLN A 327 -15.92 15.09 -28.81
CA GLN A 327 -15.63 13.68 -29.10
C GLN A 327 -14.79 13.61 -30.37
N LEU A 328 -13.56 13.10 -30.25
CA LEU A 328 -12.79 12.69 -31.42
C LEU A 328 -13.63 11.62 -32.14
N PRO A 329 -13.71 11.65 -33.48
CA PRO A 329 -14.41 10.60 -34.20
C PRO A 329 -13.85 9.26 -33.75
N PRO A 330 -14.69 8.27 -33.42
CA PRO A 330 -14.22 6.96 -33.00
C PRO A 330 -13.27 6.41 -34.06
N ASN A 331 -12.08 5.98 -33.66
CA ASN A 331 -11.17 5.31 -34.57
C ASN A 331 -11.90 4.03 -35.04
N GLU A 332 -12.11 3.83 -36.35
CA GLU A 332 -12.86 2.68 -36.87
C GLU A 332 -12.17 1.32 -36.58
N HIS A 333 -10.94 1.36 -36.09
CA HIS A 333 -10.12 0.19 -35.77
C HIS A 333 -9.95 0.02 -34.25
N TYR A 334 -10.99 -0.52 -33.62
CA TYR A 334 -10.93 -1.02 -32.24
C TYR A 334 -10.73 -2.53 -32.22
N PHE A 335 -9.97 -3.01 -31.25
CA PHE A 335 -9.85 -4.44 -30.95
C PHE A 335 -9.96 -4.68 -29.45
N SER A 336 -10.15 -5.93 -29.06
CA SER A 336 -10.24 -6.32 -27.65
C SER A 336 -8.95 -7.00 -27.20
N GLY A 337 -8.51 -6.72 -25.97
CA GLY A 337 -7.35 -7.37 -25.36
C GLY A 337 -7.57 -7.54 -23.86
N ALA A 338 -6.99 -8.58 -23.29
CA ALA A 338 -7.15 -8.88 -21.87
C ALA A 338 -6.03 -8.23 -21.05
N VAL A 339 -6.40 -7.48 -20.01
CA VAL A 339 -5.48 -6.99 -18.98
C VAL A 339 -5.92 -7.59 -17.67
N TYR A 340 -5.10 -8.45 -17.07
CA TYR A 340 -5.44 -9.17 -15.82
C TYR A 340 -6.88 -9.73 -15.83
N HIS A 341 -7.20 -10.54 -16.86
CA HIS A 341 -8.51 -11.16 -17.09
C HIS A 341 -9.67 -10.22 -17.50
N ASP A 342 -9.50 -8.91 -17.44
CA ASP A 342 -10.50 -7.94 -17.87
C ASP A 342 -10.37 -7.62 -19.35
N LEU A 343 -11.50 -7.58 -20.07
CA LEU A 343 -11.52 -7.37 -21.52
C LEU A 343 -11.61 -5.87 -21.85
N PHE A 344 -10.48 -5.27 -22.20
CA PHE A 344 -10.35 -3.86 -22.58
C PHE A 344 -10.72 -3.65 -24.05
N SER A 345 -11.20 -2.46 -24.36
CA SER A 345 -11.28 -1.95 -25.73
C SER A 345 -10.03 -1.13 -26.03
N PHE A 346 -9.27 -1.49 -27.07
CA PHE A 346 -7.99 -0.89 -27.44
C PHE A 346 -8.02 -0.21 -28.82
N THR A 347 -7.16 0.79 -28.98
CA THR A 347 -6.75 1.36 -30.28
C THR A 347 -5.23 1.53 -30.31
N GLU A 348 -4.60 1.16 -31.43
CA GLU A 348 -3.14 1.26 -31.61
C GLU A 348 -2.68 2.70 -31.86
N LEU A 349 -1.52 3.07 -31.32
CA LEU A 349 -0.82 4.30 -31.65
C LEU A 349 0.04 4.10 -32.92
N THR A 350 -0.58 4.23 -34.09
CA THR A 350 0.08 3.98 -35.38
C THR A 350 1.06 5.08 -35.80
N GLU A 351 0.85 6.31 -35.36
CA GLU A 351 1.72 7.45 -35.68
C GLU A 351 2.65 7.79 -34.50
N PRO A 352 3.82 8.41 -34.74
CA PRO A 352 4.74 8.83 -33.67
C PRO A 352 4.17 9.95 -32.79
N GLU A 353 3.21 10.72 -33.28
CA GLU A 353 2.50 11.75 -32.53
C GLU A 353 1.03 11.77 -32.95
N GLY A 354 0.13 12.10 -32.02
CA GLY A 354 -1.29 12.11 -32.33
C GLY A 354 -2.21 12.38 -31.15
N ASN A 355 -3.51 12.39 -31.47
CA ASN A 355 -4.60 12.43 -30.49
C ASN A 355 -5.53 11.26 -30.80
N CYS A 356 -5.83 10.43 -29.81
CA CYS A 356 -6.73 9.30 -29.96
C CYS A 356 -7.72 9.18 -28.80
N ALA A 357 -8.83 8.50 -29.07
CA ALA A 357 -9.84 8.19 -28.07
C ALA A 357 -10.40 6.78 -28.26
N VAL A 358 -10.70 6.13 -27.15
CA VAL A 358 -11.37 4.83 -27.10
C VAL A 358 -12.38 4.85 -25.96
N CYS A 359 -13.55 4.25 -26.18
CA CYS A 359 -14.60 4.19 -25.19
C CYS A 359 -15.02 2.75 -24.94
N GLN A 360 -15.35 2.44 -23.69
CA GLN A 360 -16.04 1.23 -23.30
C GLN A 360 -17.13 1.59 -22.30
N LYS A 361 -18.39 1.25 -22.62
CA LYS A 361 -19.59 1.66 -21.86
C LYS A 361 -19.61 3.18 -21.58
N ASP A 362 -19.57 3.59 -20.31
CA ASP A 362 -19.69 4.99 -19.89
C ASP A 362 -18.33 5.70 -19.81
N LEU A 363 -17.22 4.96 -19.95
CA LEU A 363 -15.87 5.51 -19.92
C LEU A 363 -15.33 5.74 -21.34
N CYS A 364 -15.01 6.99 -21.64
CA CYS A 364 -14.21 7.41 -22.79
C CYS A 364 -12.86 7.92 -22.31
N CYS A 365 -11.79 7.37 -22.87
CA CYS A 365 -10.40 7.71 -22.57
C CYS A 365 -9.80 8.52 -23.71
N HIS A 366 -9.04 9.55 -23.39
CA HIS A 366 -8.44 10.47 -24.34
C HIS A 366 -6.95 10.61 -24.10
N LEU A 367 -6.17 10.48 -25.16
CA LEU A 367 -4.73 10.60 -25.13
C LEU A 367 -4.24 11.59 -26.19
N SER A 368 -3.41 12.53 -25.78
CA SER A 368 -2.52 13.29 -26.65
C SER A 368 -1.09 12.84 -26.36
N TYR A 369 -0.31 12.51 -27.38
CA TYR A 369 1.04 11.99 -27.19
C TYR A 369 2.01 12.39 -28.30
N LYS A 370 3.29 12.37 -27.95
CA LYS A 370 4.41 12.45 -28.88
C LYS A 370 5.54 11.55 -28.40
N MET A 371 5.89 10.56 -29.20
CA MET A 371 7.05 9.69 -28.97
C MET A 371 8.32 10.45 -29.34
N ALA A 372 9.38 10.31 -28.53
CA ALA A 372 10.70 10.86 -28.86
C ALA A 372 11.29 10.14 -30.09
N GLU A 373 11.10 8.82 -30.14
CA GLU A 373 11.41 7.99 -31.30
C GLU A 373 10.47 6.78 -31.30
N LYS A 374 9.77 6.55 -32.41
CA LYS A 374 8.93 5.36 -32.58
C LYS A 374 9.81 4.16 -32.90
N GLN A 375 9.92 3.23 -31.94
CA GLN A 375 10.65 1.99 -32.14
C GLN A 375 9.75 0.99 -32.90
N LYS A 376 10.34 0.25 -33.84
CA LYS A 376 9.55 -0.69 -34.68
C LYS A 376 8.98 -1.87 -33.90
N ASP A 377 9.68 -2.28 -32.84
CA ASP A 377 9.35 -3.46 -32.04
C ASP A 377 8.52 -3.12 -30.79
N ASP A 378 8.35 -1.82 -30.47
CA ASP A 378 7.46 -1.37 -29.39
C ASP A 378 6.13 -0.90 -29.97
N ILE A 379 5.09 -1.71 -29.76
CA ILE A 379 3.71 -1.33 -30.06
C ILE A 379 3.06 -0.77 -28.79
N TYR A 380 2.39 0.38 -28.93
CA TYR A 380 1.62 1.01 -27.86
C TYR A 380 0.14 1.11 -28.23
N VAL A 381 -0.71 0.98 -27.22
CA VAL A 381 -2.15 1.10 -27.34
C VAL A 381 -2.72 2.04 -26.30
N LEU A 382 -3.82 2.70 -26.64
CA LEU A 382 -4.72 3.31 -25.67
C LEU A 382 -5.88 2.35 -25.41
N GLY A 383 -6.18 2.08 -24.14
CA GLY A 383 -7.24 1.20 -23.69
C GLY A 383 -8.25 1.88 -22.75
N ALA A 384 -9.49 1.42 -22.82
CA ALA A 384 -10.56 1.74 -21.87
C ALA A 384 -11.17 0.45 -21.31
N PHE A 385 -11.41 0.43 -19.99
CA PHE A 385 -12.21 -0.59 -19.30
C PHE A 385 -13.25 0.05 -18.39
N ASP A 386 -14.47 -0.47 -18.41
CA ASP A 386 -15.56 -0.10 -17.52
C ASP A 386 -16.36 -1.36 -17.17
N GLY A 387 -16.10 -1.96 -16.01
CA GLY A 387 -16.71 -3.23 -15.65
C GLY A 387 -16.31 -3.79 -14.28
N LEU A 388 -16.98 -4.87 -13.92
CA LEU A 388 -16.70 -5.62 -12.70
C LEU A 388 -15.56 -6.62 -12.96
N HIS A 389 -14.49 -6.49 -12.19
CA HIS A 389 -13.44 -7.50 -12.07
C HIS A 389 -13.92 -8.59 -11.11
N VAL A 390 -13.65 -9.87 -11.42
CA VAL A 390 -14.19 -11.02 -10.67
C VAL A 390 -13.16 -12.13 -10.38
N VAL A 391 -11.90 -11.96 -10.82
CA VAL A 391 -10.86 -12.98 -10.65
C VAL A 391 -10.05 -12.64 -9.40
N GLU A 392 -9.88 -13.57 -8.47
CA GLU A 392 -9.11 -13.31 -7.23
C GLU A 392 -9.64 -12.15 -6.35
N GLY A 393 -10.85 -11.65 -6.65
CA GLY A 393 -11.58 -10.62 -5.92
C GLY A 393 -12.73 -10.08 -6.77
N GLU A 394 -13.70 -9.41 -6.14
CA GLU A 394 -14.83 -8.77 -6.82
C GLU A 394 -14.77 -7.25 -6.57
N TYR A 395 -14.59 -6.48 -7.64
CA TYR A 395 -14.47 -5.02 -7.54
C TYR A 395 -14.66 -4.31 -8.90
N TYR A 396 -15.39 -3.18 -8.91
CA TYR A 396 -15.72 -2.45 -10.12
C TYR A 396 -14.66 -1.43 -10.54
N LEU A 397 -14.18 -1.52 -11.77
CA LEU A 397 -13.10 -0.69 -12.30
C LEU A 397 -13.57 0.22 -13.44
N GLN A 398 -13.01 1.42 -13.47
CA GLN A 398 -12.96 2.26 -14.66
C GLN A 398 -11.50 2.60 -14.92
N ILE A 399 -10.93 2.25 -16.07
CA ILE A 399 -9.50 2.38 -16.33
C ILE A 399 -9.25 2.98 -17.71
N CYS A 400 -8.42 4.02 -17.74
CA CYS A 400 -7.81 4.52 -18.96
C CYS A 400 -6.32 4.22 -18.93
N THR A 401 -5.76 3.59 -19.96
CA THR A 401 -4.35 3.20 -19.97
C THR A 401 -3.71 3.37 -21.34
N LEU A 402 -2.56 4.04 -21.38
CA LEU A 402 -1.56 3.89 -22.43
C LEU A 402 -0.61 2.79 -21.98
N LEU A 403 -0.43 1.72 -22.75
CA LEU A 403 0.49 0.63 -22.39
C LEU A 403 1.27 0.10 -23.58
N LYS A 404 2.44 -0.44 -23.30
CA LYS A 404 3.30 -1.16 -24.24
C LYS A 404 2.85 -2.63 -24.34
N CYS A 405 2.65 -3.11 -25.56
CA CYS A 405 2.31 -4.51 -25.81
C CYS A 405 3.54 -5.42 -25.67
N LYS A 406 3.34 -6.68 -25.31
CA LYS A 406 4.48 -7.59 -25.07
C LYS A 406 5.30 -7.86 -26.34
N SER A 407 4.62 -8.00 -27.47
CA SER A 407 5.22 -8.15 -28.79
C SER A 407 4.56 -7.22 -29.80
N THR A 408 4.96 -7.35 -31.06
CA THR A 408 4.33 -6.66 -32.20
C THR A 408 2.94 -7.22 -32.56
N ASP A 409 2.54 -8.34 -31.96
CA ASP A 409 1.19 -8.90 -32.10
C ASP A 409 0.23 -8.20 -31.12
N LEU A 410 -0.79 -7.54 -31.66
CA LEU A 410 -1.80 -6.79 -30.91
C LEU A 410 -2.57 -7.66 -29.90
N SER A 411 -2.66 -8.98 -30.12
CA SER A 411 -3.29 -9.90 -29.15
C SER A 411 -2.53 -10.00 -27.82
N THR A 412 -1.28 -9.53 -27.78
CA THR A 412 -0.44 -9.52 -26.57
C THR A 412 -0.56 -8.24 -25.76
N CYS A 413 -1.28 -7.23 -26.26
CA CYS A 413 -1.51 -5.98 -25.53
C CYS A 413 -2.31 -6.27 -24.24
N GLY A 414 -1.76 -5.86 -23.10
CA GLY A 414 -2.30 -6.16 -21.77
C GLY A 414 -1.59 -7.29 -21.01
N GLN A 415 -0.73 -8.06 -21.69
CA GLN A 415 0.13 -9.04 -21.01
C GLN A 415 1.26 -8.35 -20.22
N PRO A 416 1.83 -9.00 -19.19
CA PRO A 416 2.96 -8.47 -18.43
C PRO A 416 4.17 -8.11 -19.30
N VAL A 417 4.71 -6.90 -19.08
CA VAL A 417 5.91 -6.40 -19.74
C VAL A 417 6.78 -5.62 -18.77
N GLU A 418 8.05 -6.01 -18.66
CA GLU A 418 9.03 -5.34 -17.79
C GLU A 418 9.95 -4.39 -18.56
N THR A 419 10.06 -4.52 -19.89
CA THR A 419 10.99 -3.73 -20.70
C THR A 419 10.34 -3.09 -21.93
N ALA A 420 10.76 -1.85 -22.18
CA ALA A 420 10.44 -1.05 -23.35
C ALA A 420 11.67 -0.23 -23.77
N GLN A 421 11.62 0.33 -24.99
CA GLN A 421 12.65 1.15 -25.61
C GLN A 421 12.16 2.56 -25.98
N THR A 422 10.87 2.74 -26.26
CA THR A 422 10.28 4.04 -26.63
C THR A 422 10.12 4.98 -25.44
N LYS A 423 10.69 6.17 -25.58
CA LYS A 423 10.46 7.35 -24.71
C LYS A 423 9.40 8.25 -25.32
N PHE A 424 8.79 9.09 -24.50
CA PHE A 424 7.79 10.06 -24.93
C PHE A 424 8.30 11.48 -24.67
N ASP A 425 8.22 12.36 -25.66
CA ASP A 425 8.43 13.80 -25.46
C ASP A 425 7.26 14.41 -24.67
N MET A 426 6.06 13.87 -24.86
CA MET A 426 4.84 14.29 -24.18
C MET A 426 3.81 13.16 -24.11
N PHE A 427 3.08 13.09 -23.00
CA PHE A 427 1.76 12.46 -22.92
C PHE A 427 0.78 13.32 -22.13
N SER A 428 -0.52 13.19 -22.43
CA SER A 428 -1.64 13.76 -21.66
C SER A 428 -2.83 12.81 -21.74
N LEU A 429 -3.12 12.13 -20.63
CA LEU A 429 -4.19 11.13 -20.49
C LEU A 429 -5.34 11.69 -19.64
N SER A 430 -6.58 11.41 -20.03
CA SER A 430 -7.78 11.76 -19.25
C SER A 430 -8.95 10.83 -19.58
N GLY A 431 -9.99 10.81 -18.75
CA GLY A 431 -11.18 9.99 -19.01
C GLY A 431 -12.46 10.51 -18.37
N THR A 432 -13.62 10.08 -18.86
CA THR A 432 -14.95 10.46 -18.33
C THR A 432 -15.34 9.66 -17.08
N PHE A 433 -14.45 9.60 -16.09
CA PHE A 433 -14.65 8.80 -14.88
C PHE A 433 -15.97 9.12 -14.15
N GLY A 434 -16.71 8.08 -13.78
CA GLY A 434 -17.92 8.12 -12.97
C GLY A 434 -17.65 8.13 -11.47
N THR A 435 -16.37 8.03 -11.07
CA THR A 435 -15.90 8.02 -9.69
C THR A 435 -14.95 9.19 -9.43
N THR A 436 -14.80 9.60 -8.17
CA THR A 436 -13.77 10.54 -7.72
C THR A 436 -12.49 9.84 -7.25
N TYR A 437 -12.51 8.51 -7.08
CA TYR A 437 -11.38 7.72 -6.64
C TYR A 437 -10.62 7.18 -7.85
N VAL A 438 -9.64 7.95 -8.30
CA VAL A 438 -8.76 7.61 -9.43
C VAL A 438 -7.31 7.74 -9.00
N PHE A 439 -6.52 6.73 -9.31
CA PHE A 439 -5.12 6.58 -8.90
C PHE A 439 -4.23 6.71 -10.16
N PRO A 440 -3.43 7.79 -10.25
CA PRO A 440 -2.58 8.06 -11.42
C PRO A 440 -1.29 7.25 -11.36
N GLU A 441 -1.01 6.48 -12.42
CA GLU A 441 0.15 5.61 -12.51
C GLU A 441 1.03 5.97 -13.70
N VAL A 442 2.35 6.01 -13.49
CA VAL A 442 3.33 6.12 -14.56
C VAL A 442 4.46 5.14 -14.25
N LEU A 443 4.64 4.17 -15.13
CA LEU A 443 5.63 3.12 -14.97
C LEU A 443 6.58 3.10 -16.17
N TYR A 444 7.88 3.10 -15.87
CA TYR A 444 8.95 3.01 -16.85
C TYR A 444 9.60 1.63 -16.90
N SER A 445 10.34 1.38 -17.97
CA SER A 445 11.12 0.15 -18.21
C SER A 445 11.97 -0.22 -16.99
N GLY A 446 11.92 -1.50 -16.61
CA GLY A 446 12.46 -2.05 -15.37
C GLY A 446 11.57 -1.86 -14.15
N VAL A 447 10.26 -1.64 -14.36
CA VAL A 447 9.24 -1.41 -13.31
C VAL A 447 9.67 -0.25 -12.39
N GLN A 448 10.07 0.86 -13.02
CA GLN A 448 10.61 2.04 -12.34
C GLN A 448 9.55 3.13 -12.26
N LEU A 449 9.40 3.76 -11.09
CA LEU A 449 8.56 4.95 -10.93
C LEU A 449 9.21 6.18 -11.60
N ALA A 450 8.38 7.20 -11.86
CA ALA A 450 8.75 8.45 -12.52
C ALA A 450 8.63 9.69 -11.59
N PRO A 451 9.35 9.75 -10.45
CA PRO A 451 9.23 10.85 -9.49
C PRO A 451 9.50 12.21 -10.13
N GLY A 452 8.53 13.12 -10.02
CA GLY A 452 8.65 14.51 -10.49
C GLY A 452 8.62 14.71 -12.01
N GLU A 453 8.40 13.66 -12.80
CA GLU A 453 8.35 13.73 -14.27
C GLU A 453 6.93 13.92 -14.84
N PHE A 454 5.91 13.77 -14.01
CA PHE A 454 4.51 13.95 -14.38
C PHE A 454 3.75 14.82 -13.38
N GLU A 455 2.55 15.23 -13.76
CA GLU A 455 1.65 16.02 -12.93
C GLU A 455 0.20 15.65 -13.21
N VAL A 456 -0.64 15.75 -12.17
CA VAL A 456 -2.09 15.68 -12.30
C VAL A 456 -2.68 17.08 -12.21
N LEU A 457 -3.36 17.50 -13.27
CA LEU A 457 -4.04 18.78 -13.32
C LEU A 457 -5.40 18.71 -12.64
N THR A 458 -5.88 19.84 -12.11
CA THR A 458 -7.18 19.94 -11.40
C THR A 458 -8.38 19.53 -12.26
N ASP A 459 -8.22 19.51 -13.59
CA ASP A 459 -9.26 19.12 -14.54
C ASP A 459 -9.23 17.63 -14.94
N GLY A 460 -8.42 16.81 -14.25
CA GLY A 460 -8.40 15.36 -14.41
C GLY A 460 -7.41 14.83 -15.44
N ARG A 461 -6.51 15.67 -15.95
CA ARG A 461 -5.45 15.23 -16.87
C ARG A 461 -4.20 14.77 -16.12
N LEU A 462 -3.69 13.61 -16.49
CA LEU A 462 -2.36 13.13 -16.15
C LEU A 462 -1.40 13.47 -17.30
N ILE A 463 -0.44 14.37 -17.05
CA ILE A 463 0.46 14.90 -18.06
C ILE A 463 1.93 14.66 -17.71
N SER A 464 2.78 14.54 -18.73
CA SER A 464 4.23 14.64 -18.58
C SER A 464 4.65 16.10 -18.38
N ARG A 465 5.59 16.37 -17.46
CA ARG A 465 6.19 17.71 -17.27
C ARG A 465 7.23 18.05 -18.34
N ALA A 466 7.94 17.04 -18.81
CA ALA A 466 8.95 17.09 -19.86
C ALA A 466 9.02 15.72 -20.56
N GLY A 467 9.94 15.56 -21.51
CA GLY A 467 10.21 14.25 -22.11
C GLY A 467 10.64 13.22 -21.05
N THR A 468 10.17 11.99 -21.18
CA THR A 468 10.39 10.92 -20.20
C THR A 468 11.87 10.55 -20.12
N SER A 469 12.39 10.40 -18.90
CA SER A 469 13.80 10.06 -18.69
C SER A 469 14.13 8.64 -19.16
N LYS A 470 13.16 7.72 -19.06
CA LYS A 470 13.24 6.31 -19.43
C LYS A 470 12.11 5.92 -20.38
N PRO A 471 12.23 4.76 -21.06
CA PRO A 471 11.14 4.21 -21.85
C PRO A 471 9.90 3.90 -21.00
N VAL A 472 8.72 4.07 -21.58
CA VAL A 472 7.43 3.97 -20.88
C VAL A 472 6.89 2.53 -20.97
N LEU A 473 6.48 1.94 -19.86
CA LEU A 473 5.68 0.70 -19.87
C LEU A 473 4.19 1.03 -19.90
N SER A 474 3.77 1.92 -19.01
CA SER A 474 2.37 2.35 -18.92
C SER A 474 2.23 3.77 -18.36
N VAL A 475 1.15 4.43 -18.78
CA VAL A 475 0.57 5.64 -18.17
C VAL A 475 -0.91 5.35 -17.98
N THR A 476 -1.37 5.31 -16.73
CA THR A 476 -2.71 4.81 -16.40
C THR A 476 -3.42 5.76 -15.43
N LEU A 477 -4.73 5.86 -15.60
CA LEU A 477 -5.66 6.37 -14.60
C LEU A 477 -6.54 5.21 -14.14
N PHE A 478 -6.26 4.69 -12.94
CA PHE A 478 -6.93 3.54 -12.37
C PHE A 478 -8.06 4.00 -11.45
N GLY A 479 -9.32 3.85 -11.89
CA GLY A 479 -10.50 4.28 -11.15
C GLY A 479 -11.21 3.14 -10.43
N ARG A 480 -11.60 3.36 -9.17
CA ARG A 480 -12.45 2.45 -8.39
C ARG A 480 -13.84 3.03 -8.18
N TRP A 481 -14.86 2.25 -8.49
CA TRP A 481 -16.26 2.62 -8.26
C TRP A 481 -16.85 1.73 -7.16
N TYR A 482 -16.48 2.02 -5.92
CA TYR A 482 -16.80 1.18 -4.76
C TYR A 482 -18.29 0.88 -4.57
N GLU A 483 -19.19 1.80 -4.92
CA GLU A 483 -20.64 1.59 -4.82
C GLU A 483 -21.21 0.59 -5.85
N LYS A 484 -20.38 0.15 -6.81
CA LYS A 484 -20.72 -0.84 -7.84
C LYS A 484 -20.00 -2.18 -7.66
N ASP A 485 -19.20 -2.33 -6.60
CA ASP A 485 -18.56 -3.60 -6.26
C ASP A 485 -19.57 -4.72 -6.08
#